data_AF-A0A0A9ZBM4-F1
#
_entry.id   AF-A0A0A9ZBM4-F1
#
_cell.length_a   1.000
_cell.length_b   1.000
_cell.length_c   1.000
_cell.angle_alpha   90.00
_cell.angle_beta   90.00
_cell.angle_gamma   90.00
#
_symmetry.space_group_name_H-M   'P 1'
#
loop_
_entity.id
_entity.type
_entity.pdbx_description
1 polymer ?
#
loop_
_entity_poly.entity_id
_entity_poly.type
_entity_poly.pdbx_seq_one_letter_code
_entity_poly.pdbx_strand_id
1 'polypeptide(L)'
;MGATGLALGCLFFVVASASAQYFELKNVNQLAEAKKFQKIVIRNLNVPAGVTLDLTNLKQGTTVEFAGTVTFGYKEWKGPLVKVTGKQLTIMAHSNARFDGEGHRWWKGGRESKLVKPRFFEAIVDDSTITGLYFKNTP
;
A
#
# COMPACT_ATOMS: atom_id res chain seq x y z
N MET A 1 -29.48 -35.52 -52.70
CA MET A 1 -29.19 -36.20 -51.41
C MET A 1 -27.87 -35.62 -50.92
N GLY A 2 -27.85 -34.48 -50.23
CA GLY A 2 -28.06 -34.29 -48.78
C GLY A 2 -26.72 -33.73 -48.24
N ALA A 3 -26.62 -32.84 -47.26
CA ALA A 3 -27.57 -32.08 -46.47
C ALA A 3 -26.84 -30.79 -45.98
N THR A 4 -27.60 -29.73 -45.77
CA THR A 4 -27.26 -28.55 -44.95
C THR A 4 -27.01 -28.94 -43.49
N GLY A 5 -26.05 -28.29 -42.82
CA GLY A 5 -25.82 -28.39 -41.38
C GLY A 5 -25.39 -27.06 -40.77
N LEU A 6 -26.31 -26.42 -40.04
CA LEU A 6 -26.12 -25.23 -39.21
C LEU A 6 -25.38 -25.55 -37.90
N ALA A 7 -24.68 -24.52 -37.40
CA ALA A 7 -24.54 -24.11 -35.99
C ALA A 7 -23.72 -24.99 -35.03
N LEU A 8 -22.83 -24.37 -34.25
CA LEU A 8 -23.18 -23.79 -32.95
C LEU A 8 -21.99 -22.98 -32.43
N GLY A 9 -22.29 -21.80 -31.88
CA GLY A 9 -21.28 -20.93 -31.29
C GLY A 9 -20.55 -21.62 -30.14
N CYS A 10 -19.22 -21.56 -30.19
CA CYS A 10 -18.42 -21.66 -29.00
C CYS A 10 -18.63 -20.37 -28.19
N LEU A 11 -19.73 -20.37 -27.45
CA LEU A 11 -19.96 -19.52 -26.31
C LEU A 11 -18.78 -19.77 -25.36
N PHE A 12 -17.75 -18.92 -25.44
CA PHE A 12 -16.73 -18.85 -24.41
C PHE A 12 -17.43 -18.34 -23.14
N PHE A 13 -18.02 -19.25 -22.38
CA PHE A 13 -18.21 -19.03 -20.96
C PHE A 13 -16.81 -18.91 -20.35
N VAL A 14 -16.29 -17.70 -20.34
CA VAL A 14 -15.27 -17.32 -19.38
C VAL A 14 -15.97 -17.42 -18.03
N VAL A 15 -15.82 -18.58 -17.40
CA VAL A 15 -16.02 -18.70 -15.95
C VAL A 15 -14.93 -17.81 -15.36
N ALA A 16 -15.28 -16.55 -15.10
CA ALA A 16 -14.49 -15.70 -14.25
C ALA A 16 -14.49 -16.38 -12.88
N SER A 17 -13.50 -17.23 -12.63
CA SER A 17 -13.14 -17.58 -11.27
C SER A 17 -13.00 -16.25 -10.54
N ALA A 18 -13.71 -16.09 -9.43
CA ALA A 18 -13.58 -14.94 -8.55
C ALA A 18 -12.18 -14.94 -7.93
N SER A 19 -11.14 -14.70 -8.73
CA SER A 19 -9.89 -14.19 -8.22
C SER A 19 -10.26 -12.83 -7.66
N ALA A 20 -10.23 -12.66 -6.35
CA ALA A 20 -10.30 -11.33 -5.76
C ALA A 20 -9.24 -10.48 -6.47
N GLN A 21 -9.67 -9.62 -7.38
CA GLN A 21 -8.77 -8.80 -8.16
C GLN A 21 -8.08 -7.87 -7.17
N TYR A 22 -6.78 -8.08 -6.96
CA TYR A 22 -5.98 -7.22 -6.11
C TYR A 22 -5.25 -6.22 -6.99
N PHE A 23 -4.92 -5.07 -6.42
CA PHE A 23 -4.07 -4.08 -7.05
C PHE A 23 -2.67 -4.13 -6.45
N GLU A 24 -1.66 -4.41 -7.26
CA GLU A 24 -0.26 -4.27 -6.84
C GLU A 24 0.19 -2.82 -7.05
N LEU A 25 0.41 -2.09 -5.96
CA LEU A 25 0.92 -0.73 -5.99
C LEU A 25 2.44 -0.75 -6.20
N LYS A 26 2.89 -0.32 -7.39
CA LYS A 26 4.32 -0.26 -7.76
C LYS A 26 4.91 1.14 -7.60
N ASN A 27 4.06 2.17 -7.61
CA ASN A 27 4.45 3.56 -7.46
C ASN A 27 3.31 4.35 -6.78
N VAL A 28 3.65 5.33 -5.94
CA VAL A 28 2.68 6.22 -5.28
C VAL A 28 1.74 6.94 -6.25
N ASN A 29 2.14 7.18 -7.51
CA ASN A 29 1.29 7.77 -8.53
C ASN A 29 0.07 6.90 -8.90
N GLN A 30 0.10 5.61 -8.55
CA GLN A 30 -0.99 4.66 -8.78
C GLN A 30 -2.00 4.61 -7.62
N LEU A 31 -1.82 5.40 -6.56
CA LEU A 31 -2.70 5.37 -5.38
C LEU A 31 -4.16 5.64 -5.73
N ALA A 32 -4.45 6.58 -6.64
CA ALA A 32 -5.82 6.86 -7.05
C ALA A 32 -6.52 5.64 -7.68
N GLU A 33 -5.78 4.82 -8.42
CA GLU A 33 -6.30 3.59 -9.01
C GLU A 33 -6.40 2.48 -7.96
N ALA A 34 -5.35 2.31 -7.14
CA ALA A 34 -5.31 1.30 -6.07
C ALA A 34 -6.49 1.43 -5.10
N LYS A 35 -6.89 2.66 -4.75
CA LYS A 35 -8.01 2.96 -3.84
C LYS A 35 -9.37 2.43 -4.34
N LYS A 36 -9.47 2.02 -5.61
CA LYS A 36 -10.69 1.40 -6.18
C LYS A 36 -10.81 -0.09 -5.85
N PHE A 37 -9.79 -0.72 -5.28
CA PHE A 37 -9.75 -2.16 -5.02
C PHE A 37 -9.98 -2.48 -3.55
N GLN A 38 -10.57 -3.65 -3.27
CA GLN A 38 -10.76 -4.16 -1.91
C GLN A 38 -9.50 -4.86 -1.35
N LYS A 39 -8.54 -5.17 -2.21
CA LYS A 39 -7.24 -5.73 -1.82
C LYS A 39 -6.11 -4.98 -2.53
N ILE A 40 -5.20 -4.43 -1.76
CA ILE A 40 -4.03 -3.69 -2.23
C ILE A 40 -2.77 -4.39 -1.71
N VAL A 41 -1.84 -4.72 -2.60
CA VAL A 41 -0.53 -5.28 -2.24
C VAL A 41 0.53 -4.23 -2.52
N ILE A 42 1.36 -3.94 -1.52
CA ILE A 42 2.46 -2.98 -1.62
C ILE A 42 3.77 -3.74 -1.42
N ARG A 43 4.55 -3.87 -2.48
CA ARG A 43 5.81 -4.65 -2.47
C ARG A 43 6.99 -3.80 -2.89
N ASN A 44 8.05 -3.81 -2.09
CA ASN A 44 9.34 -3.17 -2.42
C ASN A 44 9.19 -1.71 -2.90
N LEU A 45 8.30 -0.95 -2.26
CA LEU A 45 7.96 0.40 -2.71
C LEU A 45 8.96 1.43 -2.19
N ASN A 46 9.53 2.22 -3.10
CA ASN A 46 10.26 3.42 -2.73
C ASN A 46 9.35 4.65 -2.82
N VAL A 47 8.99 5.22 -1.68
CA VAL A 47 8.17 6.44 -1.59
C VAL A 47 9.07 7.66 -1.87
N PRO A 48 8.72 8.54 -2.82
CA PRO A 48 9.53 9.71 -3.14
C PRO A 48 9.74 10.67 -1.95
N ALA A 49 10.81 11.48 -2.03
CA ALA A 49 11.15 12.44 -0.99
C ALA A 49 10.04 13.47 -0.75
N GLY A 50 9.60 13.62 0.49
CA GLY A 50 8.56 14.59 0.85
C GLY A 50 7.15 14.19 0.43
N VAL A 51 6.92 12.95 0.05
CA VAL A 51 5.61 12.41 -0.33
C VAL A 51 5.14 11.44 0.75
N THR A 52 3.85 11.51 1.08
CA THR A 52 3.19 10.54 1.96
C THR A 52 2.72 9.34 1.13
N LEU A 53 2.95 8.12 1.61
CA LEU A 53 2.17 6.97 1.18
C LEU A 53 0.74 7.11 1.75
N ASP A 54 -0.14 7.70 0.96
CA ASP A 54 -1.48 8.10 1.37
C ASP A 54 -2.53 6.99 1.13
N LEU A 55 -2.81 6.24 2.19
CA LEU A 55 -3.83 5.19 2.27
C LEU A 55 -5.10 5.71 2.99
N THR A 56 -5.44 6.98 2.78
CA THR A 56 -6.75 7.53 3.16
C THR A 56 -7.79 7.24 2.09
N ASN A 57 -9.07 7.31 2.47
CA ASN A 57 -10.21 7.14 1.54
C ASN A 57 -10.19 5.78 0.82
N LEU A 58 -9.73 4.74 1.50
CA LEU A 58 -9.91 3.36 1.03
C LEU A 58 -11.39 2.98 1.12
N LYS A 59 -11.82 2.02 0.29
CA LYS A 59 -13.14 1.41 0.45
C LYS A 59 -13.23 0.74 1.82
N GLN A 60 -14.37 0.85 2.49
CA GLN A 60 -14.61 0.12 3.73
C GLN A 60 -14.44 -1.39 3.49
N GLY A 61 -13.77 -2.09 4.41
CA GLY A 61 -13.42 -3.50 4.23
C GLY A 61 -12.11 -3.75 3.48
N THR A 62 -11.38 -2.71 3.04
CA THR A 62 -10.15 -2.89 2.26
C THR A 62 -9.06 -3.58 3.07
N THR A 63 -8.41 -4.56 2.44
CA THR A 63 -7.19 -5.19 2.93
C THR A 63 -5.96 -4.60 2.24
N VAL A 64 -4.98 -4.15 3.02
CA VAL A 64 -3.67 -3.69 2.53
C VAL A 64 -2.58 -4.62 3.07
N GLU A 65 -1.86 -5.26 2.16
CA GLU A 65 -0.77 -6.20 2.46
C GLU A 65 0.57 -5.60 2.07
N PHE A 66 1.49 -5.51 3.04
CA PHE A 66 2.86 -5.09 2.82
C PHE A 66 3.79 -6.29 2.70
N ALA A 67 4.62 -6.29 1.65
CA ALA A 67 5.64 -7.31 1.41
C ALA A 67 7.00 -6.69 1.07
N GLY A 68 8.09 -7.32 1.50
CA GLY A 68 9.43 -6.80 1.23
C GLY A 68 9.71 -5.46 1.93
N THR A 69 10.48 -4.56 1.30
CA THR A 69 10.94 -3.34 1.99
C THR A 69 10.30 -2.08 1.41
N VAL A 70 9.62 -1.30 2.25
CA VAL A 70 9.19 0.07 1.91
C VAL A 70 10.24 1.06 2.39
N THR A 71 10.74 1.91 1.49
CA THR A 71 11.72 2.97 1.79
C THR A 71 11.17 4.34 1.48
N PHE A 72 11.84 5.40 1.97
CA PHE A 72 11.38 6.78 1.82
C PHE A 72 12.51 7.69 1.36
N GLY A 73 12.25 8.60 0.43
CA GLY A 73 13.21 9.61 0.02
C GLY A 73 13.48 10.65 1.13
N TYR A 74 14.70 11.20 1.15
CA TYR A 74 15.12 12.19 2.15
C TYR A 74 14.53 13.58 1.85
N LYS A 75 13.85 14.16 2.83
CA LYS A 75 13.45 15.57 2.88
C LYS A 75 13.28 16.00 4.33
N GLU A 76 13.59 17.24 4.66
CA GLU A 76 13.23 17.84 5.94
C GLU A 76 11.80 18.37 5.86
N TRP A 77 10.87 17.69 6.53
CA TRP A 77 9.45 18.03 6.54
C TRP A 77 8.75 17.30 7.68
N LYS A 78 7.52 17.70 8.00
CA LYS A 78 6.80 17.18 9.18
C LYS A 78 6.14 15.81 8.97
N GLY A 79 6.06 15.32 7.72
CA GLY A 79 5.39 14.07 7.39
C GLY A 79 3.85 14.15 7.54
N PRO A 80 3.16 13.00 7.72
CA PRO A 80 3.73 11.67 7.95
C PRO A 80 4.29 11.00 6.68
N LEU A 81 5.17 10.00 6.85
CA LEU A 81 5.67 9.17 5.75
C LEU A 81 4.58 8.21 5.23
N VAL A 82 3.79 7.62 6.14
CA VAL A 82 2.63 6.79 5.81
C VAL A 82 1.41 7.30 6.56
N LYS A 83 0.27 7.39 5.87
CA LYS A 83 -1.00 7.78 6.47
C LYS A 83 -2.08 6.76 6.11
N VAL A 84 -2.77 6.25 7.13
CA VAL A 84 -3.89 5.32 6.99
C VAL A 84 -5.13 5.93 7.65
N THR A 85 -6.24 5.99 6.92
CA THR A 85 -7.52 6.42 7.48
C THR A 85 -8.67 5.68 6.83
N GLY A 86 -9.63 5.23 7.63
CA GLY A 86 -10.84 4.56 7.14
C GLY A 86 -11.50 3.67 8.21
N LYS A 87 -12.48 2.89 7.78
CA LYS A 87 -13.27 2.00 8.63
C LYS A 87 -13.19 0.55 8.12
N GLN A 88 -13.17 -0.41 9.05
CA GLN A 88 -13.09 -1.85 8.74
C GLN A 88 -11.91 -2.21 7.82
N LEU A 89 -10.77 -1.56 8.02
CA LEU A 89 -9.56 -1.85 7.26
C LEU A 89 -8.81 -3.03 7.88
N THR A 90 -8.19 -3.84 7.04
CA THR A 90 -7.18 -4.83 7.46
C THR A 90 -5.84 -4.42 6.90
N ILE A 91 -4.96 -3.89 7.74
CA ILE A 91 -3.60 -3.50 7.36
C ILE A 91 -2.65 -4.54 7.94
N MET A 92 -1.89 -5.22 7.08
CA MET A 92 -0.99 -6.26 7.53
C MET A 92 0.33 -6.27 6.77
N ALA A 93 1.37 -6.79 7.41
CA ALA A 93 2.67 -7.00 6.78
C ALA A 93 3.08 -8.47 6.92
N HIS A 94 3.67 -9.02 5.86
CA HIS A 94 4.27 -10.36 5.90
C HIS A 94 5.53 -10.37 6.80
N SER A 95 5.93 -11.54 7.28
CA SER A 95 7.01 -11.69 8.28
C SER A 95 8.37 -11.08 7.91
N ASN A 96 8.70 -11.02 6.62
CA ASN A 96 9.94 -10.41 6.13
C ASN A 96 9.80 -8.93 5.75
N ALA A 97 8.56 -8.41 5.79
CA ALA A 97 8.25 -7.08 5.34
C ALA A 97 8.67 -6.04 6.37
N ARG A 98 9.19 -4.91 5.90
CA ARG A 98 9.68 -3.84 6.77
C ARG A 98 9.48 -2.48 6.12
N PHE A 99 9.28 -1.48 6.97
CA PHE A 99 9.34 -0.09 6.60
C PHE A 99 10.68 0.44 7.10
N ASP A 100 11.63 0.64 6.20
CA ASP A 100 12.95 1.21 6.54
C ASP A 100 12.93 2.70 6.23
N GLY A 101 12.87 3.53 7.28
CA GLY A 101 12.89 4.99 7.17
C GLY A 101 14.25 5.55 6.76
N GLU A 102 15.32 4.74 6.88
CA GLU A 102 16.70 5.20 6.74
C GLU A 102 16.95 6.50 7.55
N GLY A 103 16.47 6.50 8.79
CA GLY A 103 16.40 7.65 9.70
C GLY A 103 17.75 8.25 10.08
N HIS A 104 18.85 7.51 9.90
CA HIS A 104 20.22 8.00 10.08
C HIS A 104 20.51 9.29 9.29
N ARG A 105 19.75 9.57 8.23
CA ARG A 105 19.83 10.82 7.46
C ARG A 105 19.34 12.05 8.26
N TRP A 106 18.43 11.87 9.22
CA TRP A 106 17.86 12.91 10.10
C TRP A 106 18.42 12.94 11.52
N TRP A 107 19.10 11.88 11.98
CA TRP A 107 19.62 11.79 13.35
C TRP A 107 20.86 12.67 13.63
N LYS A 108 21.35 13.42 12.62
CA LYS A 108 22.55 14.27 12.76
C LYS A 108 22.35 15.27 13.91
N GLY A 109 23.23 15.25 14.91
CA GLY A 109 23.29 16.23 16.00
C GLY A 109 22.44 15.93 17.24
N GLY A 110 21.79 14.77 17.34
CA GLY A 110 21.08 14.38 18.56
C GLY A 110 19.93 15.33 18.94
N ARG A 111 19.75 15.56 20.25
CA ARG A 111 18.63 16.35 20.81
C ARG A 111 18.64 17.83 20.40
N GLU A 112 19.81 18.38 20.06
CA GLU A 112 20.02 19.79 19.68
C GLU A 112 19.85 20.05 18.17
N SER A 113 19.49 19.01 17.41
CA SER A 113 19.33 19.10 15.96
C SER A 113 18.11 19.93 15.56
N LYS A 114 18.32 20.95 14.73
CA LYS A 114 17.24 21.75 14.10
C LYS A 114 16.58 21.07 12.90
N LEU A 115 17.00 19.85 12.56
CA LEU A 115 16.44 19.11 11.42
C LEU A 115 14.96 18.80 11.64
N VAL A 116 14.13 19.12 10.65
CA VAL A 116 12.71 18.78 10.67
C VAL A 116 12.56 17.30 10.30
N LYS A 117 12.13 16.50 11.27
CA LYS A 117 11.96 15.06 11.14
C LYS A 117 10.51 14.72 10.82
N PRO A 118 10.22 13.92 9.77
CA PRO A 118 8.86 13.55 9.47
C PRO A 118 8.33 12.52 10.47
N ARG A 119 7.06 12.65 10.87
CA ARG A 119 6.37 11.56 11.58
C ARG A 119 6.38 10.30 10.70
N PHE A 120 6.55 9.13 11.31
CA PHE A 120 6.68 7.90 10.54
C PHE A 120 5.34 7.39 10.02
N PHE A 121 4.45 6.99 10.91
CA PHE A 121 3.18 6.35 10.58
C PHE A 121 2.04 7.03 11.36
N GLU A 122 1.01 7.45 10.63
CA GLU A 122 -0.21 8.00 11.20
C GLU A 122 -1.37 7.08 10.82
N ALA A 123 -2.09 6.56 11.81
CA ALA A 123 -3.28 5.77 11.61
C ALA A 123 -4.45 6.34 12.43
N ILE A 124 -5.53 6.66 11.73
CA ILE A 124 -6.79 7.09 12.31
C ILE A 124 -7.85 6.15 11.72
N VAL A 125 -8.13 5.05 12.41
CA VAL A 125 -8.97 3.98 11.88
C VAL A 125 -10.08 3.60 12.85
N ASP A 126 -11.19 3.13 12.30
CA ASP A 126 -12.38 2.71 13.04
C ASP A 126 -12.71 1.23 12.73
N ASP A 127 -13.06 0.43 13.73
CA ASP A 127 -13.33 -1.02 13.58
C ASP A 127 -12.30 -1.79 12.72
N SER A 128 -11.02 -1.42 12.81
CA SER A 128 -9.97 -1.87 11.90
C SER A 128 -8.88 -2.66 12.62
N THR A 129 -8.14 -3.48 11.86
CA THR A 129 -7.02 -4.27 12.37
C THR A 129 -5.72 -3.85 11.69
N ILE A 130 -4.67 -3.59 12.49
CA ILE A 130 -3.32 -3.32 12.00
C ILE A 130 -2.37 -4.32 12.67
N THR A 131 -1.70 -5.18 11.90
CA THR A 131 -0.89 -6.28 12.44
C THR A 131 0.42 -6.50 11.69
N GLY A 132 1.43 -7.02 12.38
CA GLY A 132 2.68 -7.49 11.78
C GLY A 132 3.61 -6.40 11.21
N LEU A 133 3.26 -5.11 11.35
CA LEU A 133 4.10 -4.02 10.84
C LEU A 133 5.44 -3.97 11.59
N TYR A 134 6.54 -3.93 10.85
CA TYR A 134 7.89 -3.78 11.40
C TYR A 134 8.53 -2.48 10.91
N PHE A 135 8.81 -1.57 11.85
CA PHE A 135 9.42 -0.27 11.60
C PHE A 135 10.92 -0.31 11.92
N LYS A 136 11.74 0.11 10.95
CA LYS A 136 13.19 0.15 11.06
C LYS A 136 13.70 1.56 10.75
N ASN A 137 14.69 2.03 11.51
CA ASN A 137 15.36 3.32 11.32
C ASN A 137 14.38 4.48 11.08
N THR A 138 13.45 4.74 12.00
CA THR A 138 12.52 5.88 11.87
C THR A 138 13.29 7.22 11.97
N PRO A 139 12.96 8.27 11.18
CA PRO A 139 13.63 9.57 11.21
C PRO A 139 13.73 10.26 12.57
#